data_AF-A7UV50-F1
#
_entry.id   AF-A7UV50-F1
#
_cell.length_a   1.000
_cell.length_b   1.000
_cell.length_c   1.000
_cell.angle_alpha   90.00
_cell.angle_beta   90.00
_cell.angle_gamma   90.00
#
_symmetry.space_group_name_H-M   'P 1'
#
loop_
_entity.id
_entity.type
_entity.pdbx_description
1 polymer ?
#
loop_
_entity_poly.entity_id
_entity_poly.type
_entity_poly.pdbx_seq_one_letter_code
_entity_poly.pdbx_strand_id
1 'polypeptide(L)'
;MLKDWLVRRRENPYPNREEKKLLAVETGLTYTQICNWFANWRRKLKNSGNDPIRKTWGNLIKNYNTNARGNVEQFSICSNDSIW
;
A
#
# COMPACT_ATOMS: atom_id res chain seq x y z
N MET A 1 8.51 2.26 -5.32
CA MET A 1 9.16 1.59 -4.16
C MET A 1 8.19 1.24 -3.02
N LEU A 2 7.75 2.17 -2.15
CA LEU A 2 6.89 1.81 -0.99
C LEU A 2 5.49 1.33 -1.39
N LYS A 3 4.93 1.98 -2.41
CA LYS A 3 3.65 1.60 -3.03
C LYS A 3 3.74 0.21 -3.65
N ASP A 4 4.80 -0.06 -4.41
CA ASP A 4 5.02 -1.36 -5.03
C ASP A 4 5.24 -2.46 -4.00
N TRP A 5 5.98 -2.17 -2.92
CA TRP A 5 6.12 -3.09 -1.78
C TRP A 5 4.73 -3.42 -1.20
N LEU A 6 3.87 -2.42 -1.01
CA LEU A 6 2.53 -2.60 -0.46
C LEU A 6 1.61 -3.42 -1.40
N VAL A 7 1.73 -3.25 -2.71
CA VAL A 7 1.01 -4.05 -3.72
C VAL A 7 1.52 -5.50 -3.73
N ARG A 8 2.84 -5.71 -3.70
CA ARG A 8 3.45 -7.05 -3.61
C ARG A 8 3.06 -7.77 -2.33
N ARG A 9 2.99 -7.05 -1.21
CA ARG A 9 2.59 -7.55 0.12
C ARG A 9 1.10 -7.35 0.41
N ARG A 10 0.24 -7.33 -0.60
CA ARG A 10 -1.23 -7.16 -0.45
C ARG A 10 -1.93 -8.27 0.34
N GLU A 11 -1.27 -9.39 0.62
CA GLU A 11 -1.81 -10.42 1.51
C GLU A 11 -1.55 -10.06 2.98
N ASN A 12 -0.38 -9.44 3.25
CA ASN A 12 0.04 -9.01 4.58
C ASN A 12 0.90 -7.73 4.52
N PRO A 13 0.29 -6.53 4.49
CA PRO A 13 1.00 -5.25 4.35
C PRO A 13 1.54 -4.74 5.69
N TYR A 14 2.28 -5.61 6.37
CA TYR A 14 2.95 -5.34 7.64
C TYR A 14 4.44 -5.66 7.45
N PRO A 15 5.28 -4.66 7.14
CA PRO A 15 6.71 -4.89 7.00
C PRO A 15 7.30 -5.21 8.37
N ASN A 16 8.16 -6.22 8.42
CA ASN A 16 8.92 -6.54 9.62
C ASN A 16 10.05 -5.49 9.84
N ARG A 17 10.85 -5.68 10.89
CA ARG A 17 11.89 -4.70 11.27
C ARG A 17 12.98 -4.58 10.20
N GLU A 18 13.41 -5.70 9.64
CA GLU A 18 14.43 -5.79 8.60
C GLU A 18 13.95 -5.13 7.31
N GLU A 19 12.73 -5.41 6.89
CA GLU A 19 12.11 -4.80 5.71
C GLU A 19 11.99 -3.28 5.85
N LYS A 20 11.58 -2.78 7.02
CA LYS A 20 11.53 -1.33 7.26
C LYS A 20 12.92 -0.69 7.15
N LYS A 21 13.99 -1.37 7.58
CA LYS A 21 15.36 -0.87 7.43
C LYS A 21 15.79 -0.88 5.96
N LEU A 22 15.51 -1.95 5.22
CA LEU A 22 15.80 -2.02 3.79
C LEU A 22 15.08 -0.91 3.03
N LEU A 23 13.79 -0.73 3.28
CA LEU A 23 12.99 0.32 2.66
C LEU A 23 13.49 1.73 3.04
N ALA A 24 13.96 1.93 4.27
CA ALA A 24 14.58 3.18 4.68
C ALA A 24 15.85 3.50 3.87
N VAL A 25 16.73 2.51 3.68
CA VAL A 25 17.94 2.65 2.86
C VAL A 25 17.58 2.91 1.39
N GLU A 26 16.65 2.13 0.84
CA GLU A 26 16.26 2.17 -0.57
C GLU A 26 15.58 3.50 -0.95
N THR A 27 14.82 4.09 -0.02
CA THR A 27 14.06 5.33 -0.25
C THR A 27 14.73 6.60 0.28
N GLY A 28 15.83 6.45 1.03
CA GLY A 28 16.47 7.56 1.77
C GLY A 28 15.62 8.13 2.91
N LEU A 29 14.51 7.47 3.29
CA LEU A 29 13.65 7.88 4.39
C LEU A 29 14.12 7.28 5.71
N THR A 30 13.84 7.96 6.81
CA THR A 30 14.08 7.41 8.14
C THR A 30 13.14 6.25 8.45
N TYR A 31 13.58 5.33 9.31
CA TYR A 31 12.76 4.22 9.79
C TYR A 31 11.39 4.67 10.35
N THR A 32 11.35 5.80 11.05
CA THR A 32 10.12 6.39 11.59
C THR A 32 9.19 6.88 10.48
N GLN A 33 9.73 7.54 9.44
CA GLN A 33 8.94 7.94 8.27
C GLN A 33 8.35 6.72 7.56
N ILE A 34 9.12 5.64 7.41
CA ILE A 34 8.61 4.37 6.87
C ILE A 34 7.45 3.83 7.73
N CYS A 35 7.61 3.78 9.06
CA CYS A 35 6.57 3.32 9.96
C CYS A 35 5.28 4.14 9.85
N ASN A 36 5.42 5.47 9.83
CA ASN A 36 4.31 6.39 9.73
C ASN A 36 3.62 6.30 8.36
N TRP A 37 4.41 6.13 7.29
CA TRP A 37 3.89 5.94 5.94
C TRP A 37 2.99 4.69 5.88
N PHE A 38 3.49 3.54 6.32
CA PHE A 38 2.69 2.30 6.32
C PHE A 38 1.45 2.38 7.21
N ALA A 39 1.56 3.00 8.39
CA ALA A 39 0.42 3.20 9.27
C ALA A 39 -0.65 4.09 8.62
N ASN A 40 -0.24 5.20 8.00
CA ASN A 40 -1.15 6.13 7.34
C ASN A 40 -1.82 5.50 6.13
N TRP A 41 -1.07 4.77 5.30
CA TRP A 41 -1.62 4.10 4.12
C TRP A 41 -2.63 3.02 4.47
N ARG A 42 -2.35 2.19 5.49
CA ARG A 42 -3.33 1.21 5.98
C ARG A 42 -4.63 1.84 6.44
N ARG A 43 -4.56 2.99 7.12
CA ARG A 43 -5.74 3.75 7.55
C ARG A 43 -6.50 4.27 6.33
N LYS A 44 -5.81 4.82 5.34
CA LYS A 44 -6.41 5.32 4.08
C LYS A 44 -7.16 4.22 3.33
N LEU A 45 -6.58 3.03 3.24
CA LEU A 45 -7.19 1.86 2.60
C LEU A 45 -8.43 1.37 3.36
N LYS A 46 -8.38 1.32 4.69
CA LYS A 46 -9.55 0.95 5.50
C LYS A 46 -10.68 1.99 5.42
N ASN A 47 -10.34 3.26 5.28
CA ASN A 47 -11.33 4.33 5.18
C ASN A 47 -11.95 4.47 3.77
N SER A 48 -11.32 3.88 2.73
CA SER A 48 -11.82 3.97 1.35
C SER A 48 -12.79 2.86 0.96
N GLY A 49 -12.88 1.77 1.71
CA GLY A 49 -13.79 0.66 1.43
C GLY A 49 -14.68 0.33 2.63
N ASN A 50 -15.96 0.68 2.54
CA ASN A 50 -16.98 0.32 3.54
C ASN A 50 -17.63 -1.04 3.24
N ASP A 51 -16.95 -1.92 2.48
CA ASP A 51 -17.53 -3.16 1.96
C ASP A 51 -17.34 -4.31 2.97
N PRO A 52 -18.41 -4.78 3.64
CA PRO A 52 -18.31 -5.74 4.72
C PRO A 52 -17.97 -7.16 4.24
N ILE A 53 -18.05 -7.45 2.93
CA ILE A 53 -18.02 -8.81 2.39
C ILE A 53 -16.63 -9.20 1.84
N ARG A 54 -15.74 -8.26 1.50
CA ARG A 54 -14.38 -8.58 1.02
C ARG A 54 -13.28 -7.69 1.59
N LYS A 55 -12.78 -8.07 2.78
CA LYS A 55 -11.75 -7.35 3.57
C LYS A 55 -10.29 -7.68 3.21
N THR A 56 -9.99 -8.13 2.00
CA THR A 56 -8.58 -8.38 1.63
C THR A 56 -7.89 -7.05 1.28
N TRP A 57 -6.63 -6.89 1.68
CA TRP A 57 -5.89 -5.66 1.37
C TRP A 57 -5.72 -5.45 -0.14
N GLY A 58 -5.62 -6.53 -0.93
CA GLY A 58 -5.64 -6.44 -2.39
C GLY A 58 -6.88 -5.73 -2.95
N ASN A 59 -8.08 -6.03 -2.40
CA ASN A 59 -9.31 -5.37 -2.84
C ASN A 59 -9.37 -3.91 -2.41
N LEU A 60 -8.89 -3.59 -1.21
CA LEU A 60 -8.81 -2.21 -0.73
C LEU A 60 -7.86 -1.37 -1.57
N ILE A 61 -6.69 -1.91 -1.93
CA ILE A 61 -5.71 -1.25 -2.82
C ILE A 61 -6.33 -0.98 -4.20
N LYS A 62 -7.05 -1.96 -4.75
CA LYS A 62 -7.73 -1.81 -6.03
C LYS A 62 -8.83 -0.74 -5.97
N ASN A 63 -9.70 -0.82 -4.97
CA ASN A 63 -10.80 0.12 -4.80
C ASN A 63 -10.27 1.55 -4.61
N TYR A 64 -9.19 1.72 -3.83
CA TYR A 64 -8.52 3.00 -3.69
C TYR A 64 -8.02 3.54 -5.04
N ASN A 65 -7.38 2.72 -5.88
CA ASN A 65 -6.93 3.14 -7.21
C ASN A 65 -8.09 3.52 -8.13
N THR A 66 -9.18 2.76 -8.12
CA THR A 66 -10.38 3.06 -8.92
C THR A 66 -11.07 4.35 -8.46
N ASN A 67 -11.07 4.61 -7.16
CA ASN A 67 -11.72 5.78 -6.56
C ASN A 67 -10.81 7.01 -6.46
N ALA A 68 -9.50 6.87 -6.65
CA ALA A 68 -8.55 7.97 -6.70
C ALA A 68 -8.75 8.80 -7.98
N ARG A 69 -9.67 9.78 -7.93
CA ARG A 69 -9.90 10.79 -8.97
C ARG A 69 -9.26 12.13 -8.55
N GLY A 70 -8.52 12.79 -9.47
CA GLY A 70 -7.87 14.09 -9.25
C GLY A 70 -6.36 14.02 -8.95
N ASN A 71 -5.78 15.03 -8.28
CA ASN A 71 -4.35 15.10 -7.89
C ASN A 71 -3.94 14.11 -6.79
N VAL A 72 -4.66 12.99 -6.65
CA VAL A 72 -4.35 11.94 -5.67
C VAL A 72 -3.41 10.93 -6.31
N GLU A 73 -2.25 10.71 -5.69
CA GLU A 73 -1.29 9.75 -6.22
C GLU A 73 -1.86 8.32 -6.21
N GLN A 74 -1.98 7.73 -7.39
CA GLN A 74 -2.35 6.33 -7.59
C GLN A 74 -1.17 5.39 -7.28
N PHE A 75 -1.46 4.12 -7.05
CA PHE A 75 -0.46 3.05 -7.04
C PHE A 75 -0.09 2.68 -8.48
N SER A 76 1.20 2.57 -8.78
CA SER A 76 1.71 1.98 -10.03
C SER A 76 1.42 0.48 -10.02
N ILE A 77 0.21 0.10 -10.42
CA ILE A 77 -0.14 -1.30 -10.68
C ILE A 77 0.20 -1.52 -12.16
N CYS A 78 1.27 -2.27 -12.46
CA CYS A 78 1.61 -2.61 -13.84
C CYS A 78 0.43 -3.37 -14.47
N SER A 79 -0.02 -2.96 -15.66
CA SER A 79 -1.14 -3.59 -16.37
C SER A 79 -0.91 -5.07 -16.70
N ASN A 80 0.36 -5.52 -16.66
CA ASN A 80 0.77 -6.90 -16.93
C ASN A 80 0.89 -7.77 -15.66
N ASP A 81 0.73 -7.19 -14.47
CA ASP A 81 0.41 -7.96 -13.27
C ASP A 81 -1.07 -8.34 -13.39
N SER A 82 -1.34 -9.36 -14.22
CA SER A 82 -2.53 -10.20 -14.11
C SER A 82 -2.45 -10.93 -12.77
N ILE A 83 -2.62 -10.15 -11.69
CA ILE A 83 -3.01 -10.61 -10.37
C ILE A 83 -4.52 -10.88 -10.50
N TRP A 84 -4.83 -11.93 -11.26
CA TRP A 84 -6.13 -12.52 -11.45
C TRP A 84 -5.97 -14.02 -11.28
#